data_AF-A0AAN5CDM2-F1
#
_entry.id   AF-A0AAN5CDM2-F1
#
_cell.length_a   1.000
_cell.length_b   1.000
_cell.length_c   1.000
_cell.angle_alpha   90.00
_cell.angle_beta   90.00
_cell.angle_gamma   90.00
#
_symmetry.space_group_name_H-M   'P 1'
#
loop_
_entity.id
_entity.type
_entity.pdbx_description
1 polymer ?
#
loop_
_entity_poly.entity_id
_entity_poly.type
_entity_poly.pdbx_seq_one_letter_code
_entity_poly.pdbx_strand_id
1 'polypeptide(L)'
;DSPMNVTEDLTDDCNVSEIVDARLYMAIGGTSLSVVSLFCNALIAIVLMRSSHNHFFFFALLAISDTFLSVMYGPVIAMEIIKDVIREVWLNRIFWNYMPSLLTACNISMTFSTFLIILATTERFLITMKSTRLRWFRTHRGLLAGGAFILACLLKGGLLWEFEMLHKEECSGTLREREISLTNLSHNLLYGRYFKFYTRNICTVLFPFIFLIFLNLYIVLTLRKQQRAAALFRFATSRHKLQVRSATRLTVLIVCSFLVSNALNVAITVGEFWDMEWMDAHYEWYEYATDFVSVMYIFVCATRLLVYVACNEEIRNEVYDFLCGRNSYNRKGFRKQSNTTSKGTSDLDSIALTIARRLIGSDLTEPTEDATEPHEVTDGKSHAIVIANGYTNCKTDNV
;
A
#
# COMPACT_ATOMS: atom_id res chain seq x y z
N ASP A 1 10.49 59.19 -34.25
CA ASP A 1 10.24 59.09 -32.81
C ASP A 1 8.76 59.24 -32.50
N SER A 2 8.01 58.15 -32.66
CA SER A 2 6.71 57.98 -32.01
C SER A 2 6.99 57.37 -30.64
N PRO A 3 6.38 57.85 -29.54
CA PRO A 3 6.53 57.21 -28.25
C PRO A 3 5.89 55.82 -28.34
N MET A 4 6.69 54.79 -28.09
CA MET A 4 6.26 53.40 -27.97
C MET A 4 5.31 53.33 -26.77
N ASN A 5 4.12 52.77 -26.97
CA ASN A 5 3.04 52.68 -26.00
C ASN A 5 3.37 51.62 -24.93
N VAL A 6 4.31 51.92 -24.03
CA VAL A 6 4.80 50.99 -22.98
C VAL A 6 3.72 50.65 -21.93
N THR A 7 2.65 51.43 -21.85
CA THR A 7 1.60 51.25 -20.84
C THR A 7 0.55 50.20 -21.18
N GLU A 8 0.36 49.80 -22.44
CA GLU A 8 -0.60 48.73 -22.81
C GLU A 8 -0.01 47.33 -22.61
N ASP A 9 1.31 47.16 -22.73
CA ASP A 9 1.99 45.86 -22.61
C ASP A 9 2.07 45.37 -21.14
N LEU A 10 2.25 46.30 -20.19
CA LEU A 10 2.30 46.01 -18.75
C LEU A 10 0.95 45.55 -18.17
N THR A 11 -0.16 45.97 -18.77
CA THR A 11 -1.51 45.59 -18.30
C THR A 11 -1.91 44.17 -18.69
N ASP A 12 -1.33 43.62 -19.75
CA ASP A 12 -1.63 42.26 -20.20
C ASP A 12 -0.85 41.21 -19.39
N ASP A 13 0.37 41.56 -18.95
CA ASP A 13 1.25 40.64 -18.23
C ASP A 13 0.83 40.39 -16.76
N CYS A 14 0.07 41.31 -16.16
CA CYS A 14 -0.52 41.12 -14.84
C CYS A 14 -1.94 40.50 -14.87
N ASN A 15 -2.53 40.28 -16.04
CA ASN A 15 -3.85 39.65 -16.17
C ASN A 15 -3.75 38.12 -16.02
N VAL A 16 -4.70 37.54 -15.30
CA VAL A 16 -4.81 36.08 -15.11
C VAL A 16 -5.64 35.50 -16.24
N SER A 17 -5.08 34.51 -16.96
CA SER A 17 -5.78 33.75 -18.00
C SER A 17 -7.11 33.18 -17.50
N GLU A 18 -8.09 33.05 -18.40
CA GLU A 18 -9.37 32.44 -18.07
C GLU A 18 -9.20 30.99 -17.61
N ILE A 19 -9.97 30.61 -16.59
CA ILE A 19 -9.90 29.29 -15.98
C ILE A 19 -10.58 28.29 -16.90
N VAL A 20 -9.90 27.19 -17.20
CA VAL A 20 -10.48 26.08 -17.94
C VAL A 20 -11.49 25.36 -17.04
N ASP A 21 -12.75 25.32 -17.45
CA ASP A 21 -13.87 24.68 -16.73
C ASP A 21 -13.53 23.27 -16.21
N ALA A 22 -12.72 22.52 -16.96
CA ALA A 22 -12.28 21.18 -16.59
C ALA A 22 -11.51 21.12 -15.25
N ARG A 23 -10.67 22.11 -14.95
CA ARG A 23 -9.91 22.17 -13.68
C ARG A 23 -10.82 22.44 -12.49
N LEU A 24 -11.83 23.29 -12.67
CA LEU A 24 -12.85 23.52 -11.65
C LEU A 24 -13.62 22.24 -11.31
N TYR A 25 -14.02 21.45 -12.31
CA TYR A 25 -14.67 20.15 -12.07
C TYR A 25 -13.74 19.17 -11.34
N MET A 26 -12.43 19.16 -11.65
CA MET A 26 -11.45 18.35 -10.93
C MET A 26 -11.30 18.79 -9.46
N ALA A 27 -11.30 20.09 -9.17
CA ALA A 27 -11.26 20.61 -7.81
C ALA A 27 -12.49 20.17 -6.99
N ILE A 28 -13.69 20.33 -7.55
CA ILE A 28 -14.95 19.98 -6.88
C ILE A 28 -15.05 18.46 -6.67
N GLY A 29 -14.81 17.68 -7.73
CA GLY A 29 -14.85 16.23 -7.70
C GLY A 29 -13.79 15.66 -6.75
N GLY A 30 -12.56 16.17 -6.81
CA GLY A 30 -11.46 15.76 -5.95
C GLY A 30 -11.68 16.12 -4.48
N THR A 31 -12.26 17.29 -4.19
CA THR A 31 -12.61 17.68 -2.81
C THR A 31 -13.72 16.79 -2.25
N SER A 32 -14.71 16.42 -3.06
CA SER A 32 -15.75 15.47 -2.66
C SER A 32 -15.16 14.09 -2.36
N LEU A 33 -14.25 13.61 -3.23
CA LEU A 33 -13.51 12.36 -3.01
C LEU A 33 -12.60 12.41 -1.78
N SER A 34 -11.99 13.56 -1.48
CA SER A 34 -11.11 13.70 -0.32
C SER A 34 -11.88 13.60 0.99
N VAL A 35 -13.11 14.13 1.06
CA VAL A 35 -14.00 13.96 2.21
C VAL A 35 -14.36 12.49 2.40
N VAL A 36 -14.77 11.79 1.34
CA VAL A 36 -15.06 10.35 1.42
C VAL A 36 -13.82 9.57 1.86
N SER A 37 -12.67 9.86 1.25
CA SER A 37 -11.39 9.24 1.58
C SER A 37 -10.99 9.46 3.04
N LEU A 38 -11.22 10.66 3.58
CA LEU A 38 -10.94 11.00 4.96
C LEU A 38 -11.71 10.09 5.91
N PHE A 39 -13.03 9.98 5.75
CA PHE A 39 -13.86 9.12 6.58
C PHE A 39 -13.47 7.65 6.46
N CYS A 40 -13.27 7.16 5.23
CA CYS A 40 -12.91 5.78 4.97
C CYS A 40 -11.55 5.39 5.58
N ASN A 41 -10.51 6.20 5.36
CA ASN A 41 -9.16 5.90 5.86
C ASN A 41 -9.04 6.12 7.38
N ALA A 42 -9.75 7.10 7.95
CA ALA A 42 -9.81 7.26 9.40
C ALA A 42 -10.44 6.02 10.07
N LEU A 43 -11.53 5.50 9.52
CA LEU A 43 -12.17 4.29 10.03
C LEU A 43 -11.24 3.07 9.94
N ILE A 44 -10.54 2.89 8.81
CA ILE A 44 -9.54 1.82 8.66
C ILE A 44 -8.43 1.97 9.71
N ALA A 45 -7.90 3.18 9.90
CA ALA A 45 -6.83 3.44 10.85
C ALA A 45 -7.26 3.08 12.29
N ILE A 46 -8.47 3.49 12.71
CA ILE A 46 -9.02 3.17 14.03
C ILE A 46 -9.16 1.66 14.23
N VAL A 47 -9.67 0.94 13.23
CA VAL A 47 -9.87 -0.52 13.31
C VAL A 47 -8.54 -1.27 13.31
N LEU A 48 -7.61 -0.92 12.41
CA LEU A 48 -6.34 -1.62 12.24
C LEU A 48 -5.31 -1.32 13.33
N MET A 49 -5.40 -0.18 14.03
CA MET A 49 -4.52 0.12 15.16
C MET A 49 -4.81 -0.73 16.41
N ARG A 50 -5.92 -1.47 16.45
CA ARG A 50 -6.18 -2.41 17.55
C ARG A 50 -5.16 -3.56 17.52
N SER A 51 -4.59 -3.91 18.68
CA SER A 51 -3.46 -4.86 18.83
C SER A 51 -3.70 -6.28 18.30
N SER A 52 -4.96 -6.63 18.02
CA SER A 52 -5.33 -7.90 17.37
C SER A 52 -4.81 -8.03 15.94
N HIS A 53 -4.54 -6.92 15.24
CA HIS A 53 -4.27 -6.90 13.80
C HIS A 53 -2.83 -6.54 13.44
N ASN A 54 -1.85 -6.94 14.27
CA ASN A 54 -0.41 -6.70 14.05
C ASN A 54 0.11 -7.18 12.67
N HIS A 55 -0.61 -8.04 11.96
CA HIS A 55 -0.26 -8.48 10.61
C HIS A 55 -0.61 -7.48 9.49
N PHE A 56 -1.34 -6.40 9.82
CA PHE A 56 -1.65 -5.28 8.93
C PHE A 56 -0.89 -3.98 9.30
N PHE A 57 0.22 -4.08 10.03
CA PHE A 57 0.98 -2.93 10.52
C PHE A 57 1.27 -1.85 9.45
N PHE A 58 1.84 -2.23 8.30
CA PHE A 58 2.12 -1.27 7.23
C PHE A 58 0.85 -0.66 6.63
N PHE A 59 -0.23 -1.42 6.55
CA PHE A 59 -1.52 -0.95 6.06
C PHE A 59 -2.22 0.02 7.02
N ALA A 60 -2.01 -0.14 8.33
CA ALA A 60 -2.48 0.81 9.33
C ALA A 60 -1.75 2.16 9.20
N LEU A 61 -0.41 2.14 9.09
CA LEU A 61 0.38 3.34 8.84
C LEU A 61 0.01 4.01 7.51
N LEU A 62 -0.26 3.19 6.49
CA LEU A 62 -0.68 3.66 5.18
C LEU A 62 -2.05 4.35 5.25
N ALA A 63 -3.00 3.83 6.05
CA ALA A 63 -4.29 4.49 6.26
C ALA A 63 -4.14 5.83 7.02
N ILE A 64 -3.21 5.92 7.97
CA ILE A 64 -2.90 7.19 8.66
C ILE A 64 -2.31 8.22 7.68
N SER A 65 -1.35 7.80 6.85
CA SER A 65 -0.73 8.68 5.84
C SER A 65 -1.75 9.17 4.79
N ASP A 66 -2.65 8.29 4.34
CA ASP A 66 -3.75 8.66 3.44
C ASP A 66 -4.77 9.61 4.10
N THR A 67 -5.05 9.43 5.39
CA THR A 67 -5.93 10.33 6.15
C THR A 67 -5.34 11.75 6.12
N PHE A 68 -4.04 11.89 6.40
CA PHE A 68 -3.34 13.17 6.30
C PHE A 68 -3.45 13.77 4.90
N LEU A 69 -3.17 12.99 3.85
CA LEU A 69 -3.25 13.47 2.46
C LEU A 69 -4.67 13.87 2.04
N SER A 70 -5.68 13.18 2.55
CA SER A 70 -7.09 13.51 2.31
C SER A 70 -7.46 14.88 2.91
N VAL A 71 -6.95 15.20 4.10
CA VAL A 71 -7.11 16.54 4.69
C VAL A 71 -6.37 17.61 3.87
N MET A 72 -5.16 17.29 3.39
CA MET A 72 -4.33 18.26 2.67
C MET A 72 -4.78 18.51 1.22
N TYR A 73 -5.61 17.65 0.62
CA TYR A 73 -6.10 17.84 -0.75
C TYR A 73 -6.77 19.21 -0.94
N GLY A 74 -7.63 19.60 0.00
CA GLY A 74 -8.35 20.88 -0.06
C GLY A 74 -7.40 22.09 -0.03
N PRO A 75 -6.60 22.26 1.05
CA PRO A 75 -5.69 23.40 1.19
C PRO A 75 -4.63 23.51 0.11
N VAL A 76 -4.16 22.40 -0.47
CA VAL A 76 -3.10 22.41 -1.49
C VAL A 76 -3.69 22.51 -2.89
N ILE A 77 -4.47 21.52 -3.33
CA ILE A 77 -4.91 21.41 -4.73
C ILE A 77 -6.20 22.19 -4.98
N ALA A 78 -7.20 22.05 -4.11
CA ALA A 78 -8.48 22.76 -4.33
C ALA A 78 -8.30 24.28 -4.18
N MET A 79 -7.49 24.71 -3.21
CA MET A 79 -7.26 26.13 -2.95
C MET A 79 -6.46 26.82 -4.06
N GLU A 80 -5.56 26.09 -4.73
CA GLU A 80 -4.86 26.58 -5.91
C GLU A 80 -5.83 26.98 -7.03
N ILE A 81 -6.92 26.23 -7.20
CA ILE A 81 -7.94 26.51 -8.21
C ILE A 81 -8.94 27.57 -7.70
N ILE A 82 -9.35 27.50 -6.43
CA ILE A 82 -10.32 28.44 -5.84
C ILE A 82 -9.79 29.88 -5.82
N LYS A 83 -8.49 30.09 -5.54
CA LYS A 83 -7.91 31.44 -5.49
C LYS A 83 -8.02 32.13 -6.85
N ASP A 84 -7.88 31.37 -7.94
CA ASP A 84 -7.95 31.88 -9.30
C ASP A 84 -9.39 32.20 -9.70
N VAL A 85 -10.37 31.44 -9.20
CA VAL A 85 -11.82 31.69 -9.44
C VAL A 85 -12.31 32.93 -8.68
N ILE A 86 -11.99 33.02 -7.39
CA ILE A 86 -12.50 34.09 -6.51
C ILE A 86 -11.82 35.42 -6.84
N ARG A 87 -10.62 35.39 -7.44
CA ARG A 87 -9.85 36.56 -7.88
C ARG A 87 -9.56 37.60 -6.78
N GLU A 88 -9.46 37.13 -5.54
CA GLU A 88 -9.18 37.95 -4.36
C GLU A 88 -7.70 37.93 -3.95
N VAL A 89 -7.09 39.11 -3.85
CA VAL A 89 -5.64 39.27 -3.57
C VAL A 89 -5.29 38.80 -2.16
N TRP A 90 -6.16 39.06 -1.17
CA TRP A 90 -5.93 38.64 0.22
C TRP A 90 -5.85 37.10 0.33
N LEU A 91 -6.69 36.41 -0.43
CA LEU A 91 -6.77 34.96 -0.46
C LEU A 91 -5.53 34.36 -1.11
N ASN A 92 -5.07 34.96 -2.21
CA ASN A 92 -3.82 34.62 -2.89
C ASN A 92 -2.60 34.79 -1.95
N ARG A 93 -2.53 35.88 -1.17
CA ARG A 93 -1.44 36.11 -0.20
C ARG A 93 -1.39 35.06 0.91
N ILE A 94 -2.55 34.61 1.40
CA ILE A 94 -2.62 33.55 2.42
C ILE A 94 -2.17 32.22 1.82
N PHE A 95 -2.67 31.87 0.63
CA PHE A 95 -2.31 30.64 -0.07
C PHE A 95 -0.79 30.49 -0.20
N TRP A 96 -0.11 31.49 -0.75
CA TRP A 96 1.34 31.44 -0.96
C TRP A 96 2.15 31.35 0.33
N ASN A 97 1.62 31.83 1.46
CA ASN A 97 2.32 31.76 2.75
C ASN A 97 2.44 30.32 3.27
N TYR A 98 1.40 29.49 3.12
CA TYR A 98 1.40 28.13 3.65
C TYR A 98 1.71 27.06 2.58
N MET A 99 1.46 27.34 1.31
CA MET A 99 1.49 26.34 0.23
C MET A 99 2.82 25.57 0.14
N PRO A 100 4.01 26.21 0.11
CA PRO A 100 5.27 25.46 -0.04
C PRO A 100 5.52 24.44 1.08
N SER A 101 5.13 24.79 2.31
CA SER A 101 5.27 23.93 3.48
C SER A 101 4.33 22.73 3.40
N LEU A 102 3.05 22.96 3.08
CA LEU A 102 2.07 21.88 2.96
C LEU A 102 2.35 20.99 1.76
N LEU A 103 2.76 21.56 0.62
CA LEU A 103 3.15 20.81 -0.57
C LEU A 103 4.34 19.89 -0.29
N THR A 104 5.33 20.37 0.45
CA THR A 104 6.49 19.56 0.89
C THR A 104 6.03 18.41 1.79
N ALA A 105 5.18 18.70 2.79
CA ALA A 105 4.63 17.68 3.68
C ALA A 105 3.81 16.61 2.92
N CYS A 106 3.00 17.03 1.94
CA CYS A 106 2.27 16.12 1.05
C CYS A 106 3.21 15.23 0.26
N ASN A 107 4.25 15.79 -0.36
CA ASN A 107 5.24 15.03 -1.12
C ASN A 107 5.99 14.00 -0.27
N ILE A 108 6.36 14.36 0.95
CA ILE A 108 6.95 13.42 1.92
C ILE A 108 5.96 12.30 2.25
N SER A 109 4.70 12.65 2.58
CA SER A 109 3.68 11.66 2.94
C SER A 109 3.33 10.72 1.78
N MET A 110 3.22 11.23 0.54
CA MET A 110 3.01 10.40 -0.66
C MET A 110 4.16 9.43 -0.88
N THR A 111 5.40 9.89 -0.76
CA THR A 111 6.60 9.05 -0.90
C THR A 111 6.68 8.00 0.20
N PHE A 112 6.38 8.39 1.45
CA PHE A 112 6.31 7.48 2.57
C PHE A 112 5.25 6.39 2.36
N SER A 113 4.06 6.76 1.88
CA SER A 113 3.01 5.82 1.51
C SER A 113 3.47 4.81 0.47
N THR A 114 4.15 5.26 -0.58
CA THR A 114 4.74 4.38 -1.60
C THR A 114 5.73 3.38 -0.98
N PHE A 115 6.61 3.83 -0.08
CA PHE A 115 7.54 2.94 0.62
C PHE A 115 6.83 1.96 1.56
N LEU A 116 5.75 2.36 2.23
CA LEU A 116 4.93 1.45 3.03
C LEU A 116 4.28 0.35 2.16
N ILE A 117 3.81 0.69 0.95
CA ILE A 117 3.29 -0.28 -0.02
C ILE A 117 4.39 -1.27 -0.43
N ILE A 118 5.62 -0.79 -0.69
CA ILE A 118 6.77 -1.65 -0.98
C ILE A 118 7.07 -2.58 0.19
N LEU A 119 7.12 -2.08 1.43
CA LEU A 119 7.40 -2.90 2.61
C LEU A 119 6.31 -3.94 2.84
N ALA A 120 5.03 -3.56 2.70
CA ALA A 120 3.90 -4.48 2.79
C ALA A 120 3.97 -5.57 1.72
N THR A 121 4.30 -5.21 0.48
CA THR A 121 4.42 -6.16 -0.64
C THR A 121 5.63 -7.07 -0.46
N THR A 122 6.75 -6.54 0.03
CA THR A 122 7.95 -7.31 0.36
C THR A 122 7.66 -8.33 1.45
N GLU A 123 6.91 -7.95 2.48
CA GLU A 123 6.47 -8.89 3.51
C GLU A 123 5.64 -10.04 2.91
N ARG A 124 4.68 -9.71 2.05
CA ARG A 124 3.85 -10.72 1.36
C ARG A 124 4.66 -11.61 0.43
N PHE A 125 5.65 -11.06 -0.25
CA PHE A 125 6.60 -11.81 -1.08
C PHE A 125 7.37 -12.82 -0.23
N LEU A 126 7.93 -12.41 0.92
CA LEU A 126 8.65 -13.29 1.84
C LEU A 126 7.76 -14.41 2.40
N ILE A 127 6.49 -14.10 2.72
CA ILE A 127 5.49 -15.10 3.13
C ILE A 127 5.24 -16.11 2.01
N THR A 128 5.07 -15.63 0.78
CA THR A 128 4.76 -16.46 -0.40
C THR A 128 5.91 -17.40 -0.74
N MET A 129 7.16 -16.92 -0.61
CA MET A 129 8.38 -17.73 -0.80
C MET A 129 8.72 -18.63 0.39
N LYS A 130 8.04 -18.49 1.54
CA LYS A 130 8.37 -19.16 2.80
C LYS A 130 9.84 -18.93 3.23
N SER A 131 10.34 -17.71 3.02
CA SER A 131 11.74 -17.36 3.31
C SER A 131 12.02 -17.36 4.81
N THR A 132 13.21 -17.83 5.21
CA THR A 132 13.69 -17.78 6.60
C THR A 132 13.87 -16.35 7.11
N ARG A 133 14.10 -15.38 6.20
CA ARG A 133 14.25 -13.95 6.53
C ARG A 133 12.94 -13.27 6.98
N LEU A 134 11.79 -13.93 6.81
CA LEU A 134 10.50 -13.39 7.22
C LEU A 134 10.46 -13.05 8.72
N ARG A 135 11.08 -13.87 9.57
CA ARG A 135 11.08 -13.64 11.02
C ARG A 135 11.81 -12.35 11.37
N TRP A 136 13.00 -12.15 10.79
CA TRP A 136 13.77 -10.94 10.96
C TRP A 136 13.00 -9.70 10.49
N PHE A 137 12.40 -9.78 9.29
CA PHE A 137 11.62 -8.69 8.72
C PHE A 137 10.43 -8.29 9.62
N ARG A 138 9.72 -9.28 10.18
CA ARG A 138 8.58 -9.05 11.08
C ARG A 138 8.97 -8.43 12.42
N THR A 139 10.15 -8.76 12.95
CA THR A 139 10.65 -8.16 14.20
C THR A 139 11.06 -6.69 13.99
N HIS A 140 11.58 -6.33 12.82
CA HIS A 140 12.11 -4.98 12.54
C HIS A 140 11.13 -4.07 11.78
N ARG A 141 9.84 -4.41 11.71
CA ARG A 141 8.86 -3.63 10.92
C ARG A 141 8.81 -2.14 11.30
N GLY A 142 8.84 -1.85 12.60
CA GLY A 142 8.83 -0.47 13.09
C GLY A 142 10.07 0.31 12.64
N LEU A 143 11.25 -0.32 12.73
CA LEU A 143 12.50 0.27 12.27
C LEU A 143 12.49 0.50 10.74
N LEU A 144 11.97 -0.46 9.97
CA LEU A 144 11.85 -0.34 8.52
C LEU A 144 10.89 0.80 8.12
N ALA A 145 9.76 0.93 8.81
CA ALA A 145 8.83 2.04 8.58
C ALA A 145 9.46 3.39 8.97
N GLY A 146 10.16 3.46 10.11
CA GLY A 146 10.89 4.67 10.51
C GLY A 146 11.97 5.05 9.51
N GLY A 147 12.76 4.07 9.03
CA GLY A 147 13.75 4.28 7.98
C GLY A 147 13.14 4.75 6.66
N ALA A 148 11.99 4.21 6.26
CA ALA A 148 11.24 4.67 5.09
C ALA A 148 10.77 6.13 5.24
N PHE A 149 10.30 6.52 6.42
CA PHE A 149 9.90 7.90 6.70
C PHE A 149 11.11 8.87 6.61
N ILE A 150 12.23 8.51 7.24
CA ILE A 150 13.47 9.31 7.17
C ILE A 150 13.93 9.45 5.72
N LEU A 151 13.92 8.36 4.95
CA LEU A 151 14.29 8.38 3.54
C LEU A 151 13.36 9.27 2.72
N ALA A 152 12.05 9.25 2.98
CA ALA A 152 11.10 10.15 2.33
C ALA A 152 11.39 11.62 2.65
N CYS A 153 11.71 11.95 3.91
CA CYS A 153 12.13 13.28 4.31
C CYS A 153 13.44 13.70 3.63
N LEU A 154 14.43 12.81 3.50
CA LEU A 154 15.69 13.14 2.81
C LEU A 154 15.46 13.40 1.31
N LEU A 155 14.62 12.61 0.66
CA LEU A 155 14.38 12.72 -0.78
C LEU A 155 13.48 13.90 -1.15
N LYS A 156 12.47 14.23 -0.32
CA LYS A 156 11.46 15.26 -0.64
C LYS A 156 11.45 16.47 0.30
N GLY A 157 12.10 16.41 1.46
CA GLY A 157 12.19 17.56 2.36
C GLY A 157 12.93 18.75 1.75
N GLY A 158 13.82 18.48 0.79
CA GLY A 158 14.50 19.50 -0.03
C GLY A 158 13.57 20.51 -0.69
N LEU A 159 12.33 20.12 -1.01
CA LEU A 159 11.36 20.97 -1.71
C LEU A 159 11.11 22.30 -0.99
N LEU A 160 11.17 22.35 0.34
CA LEU A 160 10.95 23.58 1.10
C LEU A 160 11.95 24.69 0.74
N TRP A 161 13.19 24.32 0.43
CA TRP A 161 14.27 25.24 0.08
C TRP A 161 14.42 25.43 -1.44
N GLU A 162 13.63 24.73 -2.26
CA GLU A 162 13.67 24.85 -3.71
C GLU A 162 12.80 26.00 -4.23
N PHE A 163 11.80 26.41 -3.46
CA PHE A 163 10.84 27.45 -3.84
C PHE A 163 11.23 28.80 -3.21
N GLU A 164 11.32 29.82 -4.06
CA GLU A 164 11.45 31.22 -3.67
C GLU A 164 10.17 31.96 -4.09
N MET A 165 9.63 32.78 -3.18
CA MET A 165 8.52 33.66 -3.53
C MET A 165 9.10 34.95 -4.12
N LEU A 166 8.95 35.13 -5.42
CA LEU A 166 9.26 36.39 -6.08
C LEU A 166 8.08 37.33 -5.93
N HIS A 167 8.36 38.55 -5.46
CA HIS A 167 7.39 39.63 -5.41
C HIS A 167 7.61 40.53 -6.63
N LYS A 168 6.66 40.55 -7.56
CA LYS A 168 6.67 41.49 -8.68
C LYS A 168 6.06 42.80 -8.22
N GLU A 169 6.91 43.79 -7.94
CA GLU A 169 6.47 45.13 -7.52
C GLU A 169 5.56 45.79 -8.57
N GLU A 170 5.79 45.48 -9.85
CA GLU A 170 5.01 45.98 -10.99
C GLU A 170 3.56 45.49 -11.01
N CYS A 171 3.30 44.30 -10.44
CA CYS A 171 1.96 43.71 -10.32
C CYS A 171 1.38 43.85 -8.90
N SER A 172 1.85 44.83 -8.12
CA SER A 172 1.37 45.03 -6.74
C SER A 172 -0.13 45.29 -6.69
N GLY A 173 -0.86 44.52 -5.88
CA GLY A 173 -2.31 44.59 -5.78
C GLY A 173 -3.09 43.78 -6.84
N THR A 174 -2.40 42.98 -7.67
CA THR A 174 -3.05 42.01 -8.58
C THR A 174 -2.79 40.56 -8.13
N LEU A 175 -3.40 39.58 -8.81
CA LEU A 175 -3.22 38.15 -8.51
C LEU A 175 -1.81 37.63 -8.83
N ARG A 176 -1.07 38.30 -9.73
CA ARG A 176 0.32 37.98 -10.10
C ARG A 176 1.36 38.71 -9.24
N GLU A 177 0.95 39.34 -8.15
CA GLU A 177 1.84 40.00 -7.18
C GLU A 177 2.94 39.05 -6.63
N ARG A 178 2.63 37.75 -6.54
CA ARG A 178 3.56 36.71 -6.09
C ARG A 178 3.59 35.56 -7.09
N GLU A 179 4.80 35.19 -7.47
CA GLU A 179 5.07 34.01 -8.29
C GLU A 179 6.08 33.11 -7.59
N ILE A 180 5.98 31.81 -7.86
CA ILE A 180 7.01 30.86 -7.44
C ILE A 180 8.13 30.88 -8.48
N SER A 181 9.35 31.05 -7.99
CA SER A 181 10.55 30.76 -8.76
C SER A 181 11.41 29.71 -8.07
N LEU A 182 12.34 29.15 -8.84
CA LEU A 182 13.34 28.22 -8.36
C LEU A 182 14.49 28.99 -7.70
N THR A 183 14.89 28.56 -6.50
CA THR A 183 16.06 29.15 -5.83
C THR A 183 17.36 28.84 -6.58
N ASN A 184 18.42 29.63 -6.31
CA ASN A 184 19.78 29.35 -6.78
C ASN A 184 20.27 27.91 -6.43
N LEU A 185 19.72 27.28 -5.38
CA LEU A 185 19.99 25.90 -5.05
C LEU A 185 19.58 24.94 -6.18
N SER A 186 18.44 25.18 -6.82
CA SER A 186 17.93 24.39 -7.94
C SER A 186 18.75 24.56 -9.22
N HIS A 187 19.45 25.68 -9.38
CA HIS A 187 20.33 25.94 -10.54
C HIS A 187 21.72 25.28 -10.41
N ASN A 188 22.13 24.90 -9.20
CA ASN A 188 23.39 24.20 -8.99
C ASN A 188 23.39 22.83 -9.67
N LEU A 189 24.46 22.50 -10.40
CA LEU A 189 24.56 21.24 -11.14
C LEU A 189 24.42 20.00 -10.24
N LEU A 190 25.11 19.99 -9.09
CA LEU A 190 25.07 18.84 -8.17
C LEU A 190 23.69 18.63 -7.56
N TYR A 191 23.04 19.71 -7.12
CA TYR A 191 21.74 19.61 -6.47
C TYR A 191 20.61 19.50 -7.50
N GLY A 192 20.50 20.44 -8.43
CA GLY A 192 19.44 20.49 -9.44
C GLY A 192 19.44 19.29 -10.38
N ARG A 193 20.57 19.05 -11.07
CA ARG A 193 20.64 17.98 -12.07
C ARG A 193 20.75 16.60 -11.42
N TYR A 194 21.73 16.36 -10.55
CA TYR A 194 21.98 15.00 -10.05
C TYR A 194 21.05 14.55 -8.92
N PHE A 195 20.82 15.42 -7.93
CA PHE A 195 20.00 15.04 -6.78
C PHE A 195 18.49 15.19 -7.07
N LYS A 196 18.04 16.41 -7.39
CA LYS A 196 16.63 16.75 -7.60
C LYS A 196 16.04 16.05 -8.82
N PHE A 197 16.75 16.07 -9.95
CA PHE A 197 16.21 15.49 -11.18
C PHE A 197 16.45 13.97 -11.26
N TYR A 198 17.70 13.49 -11.22
CA TYR A 198 17.95 12.05 -11.34
C TYR A 198 17.60 11.27 -10.06
N THR A 199 18.28 11.56 -8.95
CA THR A 199 18.20 10.70 -7.75
C THR A 199 16.79 10.66 -7.17
N ARG A 200 16.14 11.82 -6.99
CA ARG A 200 14.78 11.89 -6.44
C ARG A 200 13.77 11.19 -7.34
N ASN A 201 13.76 11.44 -8.65
CA ASN A 201 12.78 10.82 -9.54
C ASN A 201 13.02 9.30 -9.70
N ILE A 202 14.28 8.87 -9.77
CA ILE A 202 14.61 7.44 -9.79
C ILE A 202 14.14 6.76 -8.50
N CYS A 203 14.47 7.31 -7.33
CA CYS A 203 14.17 6.68 -6.04
C CYS A 203 12.70 6.77 -5.63
N THR A 204 11.98 7.83 -6.03
CA THR A 204 10.59 8.08 -5.57
C THR A 204 9.52 7.74 -6.60
N VAL A 205 9.87 7.64 -7.89
CA VAL A 205 8.91 7.35 -8.97
C VAL A 205 9.27 6.04 -9.68
N LEU A 206 10.42 5.98 -10.36
CA LEU A 206 10.75 4.86 -11.26
C LEU A 206 11.01 3.54 -10.51
N PHE A 207 11.91 3.56 -9.52
CA PHE A 207 12.26 2.37 -8.75
C PHE A 207 11.05 1.76 -8.03
N PRO A 208 10.25 2.54 -7.27
CA PRO A 208 9.04 2.00 -6.64
C PRO A 208 8.08 1.34 -7.61
N PHE A 209 7.83 1.97 -8.77
CA PHE A 209 6.89 1.48 -9.75
C PHE A 209 7.34 0.14 -10.35
N ILE A 210 8.58 0.09 -10.86
CA ILE A 210 9.15 -1.13 -11.46
C ILE A 210 9.25 -2.25 -10.42
N PHE A 211 9.72 -1.92 -9.21
CA PHE A 211 9.86 -2.90 -8.14
C PHE A 211 8.52 -3.49 -7.70
N LEU A 212 7.48 -2.66 -7.60
CA LEU A 212 6.12 -3.11 -7.27
C LEU A 212 5.52 -3.98 -8.39
N ILE A 213 5.71 -3.63 -9.66
CA ILE A 213 5.30 -4.49 -10.78
C ILE A 213 5.94 -5.87 -10.65
N PHE A 214 7.26 -5.91 -10.47
CA PHE A 214 8.01 -7.16 -10.35
C PHE A 214 7.49 -8.02 -9.19
N LEU A 215 7.40 -7.45 -7.98
CA LEU A 215 6.94 -8.19 -6.80
C LEU A 215 5.48 -8.66 -6.96
N ASN A 216 4.61 -7.78 -7.46
CA ASN A 216 3.19 -8.10 -7.59
C ASN A 216 2.95 -9.21 -8.62
N LEU A 217 3.62 -9.12 -9.78
CA LEU A 217 3.57 -10.16 -10.81
C LEU A 217 4.06 -11.50 -10.27
N TYR A 218 5.19 -11.51 -9.55
CA TYR A 218 5.71 -12.72 -8.94
C TYR A 218 4.73 -13.35 -7.93
N ILE A 219 4.15 -12.52 -7.06
CA ILE A 219 3.16 -12.97 -6.05
C ILE A 219 1.95 -13.60 -6.75
N VAL A 220 1.39 -12.94 -7.77
CA VAL A 220 0.22 -13.43 -8.51
C VAL A 220 0.53 -14.75 -9.21
N LEU A 221 1.67 -14.85 -9.91
CA LEU A 221 2.07 -16.08 -10.60
C LEU A 221 2.25 -17.25 -9.62
N THR A 222 2.90 -17.00 -8.48
CA THR A 222 3.12 -18.04 -7.45
C THR A 222 1.80 -18.46 -6.79
N LEU A 223 0.92 -17.51 -6.48
CA LEU A 223 -0.41 -17.82 -5.94
C LEU A 223 -1.25 -18.66 -6.89
N ARG A 224 -1.24 -18.34 -8.19
CA ARG A 224 -1.96 -19.11 -9.21
C ARG A 224 -1.46 -20.56 -9.30
N LYS A 225 -0.14 -20.77 -9.26
CA LYS A 225 0.46 -22.12 -9.20
C LYS A 225 0.00 -22.89 -7.96
N GLN A 226 0.04 -22.25 -6.78
CA GLN A 226 -0.43 -22.86 -5.53
C GLN A 226 -1.93 -23.17 -5.53
N GLN A 227 -2.76 -22.33 -6.16
CA GLN A 227 -4.20 -22.56 -6.30
C GLN A 227 -4.49 -23.74 -7.22
N ARG A 228 -3.83 -23.82 -8.39
CA ARG A 228 -3.98 -24.95 -9.31
C ARG A 228 -3.55 -26.27 -8.67
N ALA A 229 -2.41 -26.30 -7.98
CA ALA A 229 -1.97 -27.48 -7.25
C ALA A 229 -2.98 -27.90 -6.17
N ALA A 230 -3.49 -26.97 -5.38
CA ALA A 230 -4.48 -27.27 -4.35
C ALA A 230 -5.82 -27.79 -4.93
N ALA A 231 -6.23 -27.27 -6.09
CA ALA A 231 -7.43 -27.73 -6.79
C ALA A 231 -7.24 -29.15 -7.34
N LEU A 232 -6.05 -29.46 -7.89
CA LEU A 232 -5.72 -30.78 -8.42
C LEU A 232 -5.77 -31.87 -7.33
N PHE A 233 -5.28 -31.55 -6.13
CA PHE A 233 -5.16 -32.53 -5.05
C PHE A 233 -6.35 -32.54 -4.05
N ARG A 234 -7.46 -31.81 -4.32
CA ARG A 234 -8.65 -31.68 -3.45
C ARG A 234 -8.36 -31.51 -1.94
N PHE A 235 -7.22 -30.92 -1.56
CA PHE A 235 -6.86 -30.78 -0.15
C PHE A 235 -7.80 -29.81 0.57
N ALA A 236 -8.37 -30.24 1.69
CA ALA A 236 -9.07 -29.36 2.63
C ALA A 236 -8.12 -28.23 3.06
N THR A 237 -8.39 -27.01 2.60
CA THR A 237 -7.51 -25.87 2.87
C THR A 237 -7.82 -25.34 4.28
N SER A 238 -6.82 -25.36 5.16
CA SER A 238 -7.01 -24.85 6.53
C SER A 238 -7.42 -23.38 6.57
N ARG A 239 -8.20 -23.00 7.60
CA ARG A 239 -8.67 -21.61 7.81
C ARG A 239 -7.52 -20.59 7.80
N HIS A 240 -6.37 -20.94 8.36
CA HIS A 240 -5.16 -20.12 8.33
C HIS A 240 -4.65 -19.88 6.90
N LYS A 241 -4.62 -20.91 6.04
CA LYS A 241 -4.22 -20.78 4.63
C LYS A 241 -5.18 -19.89 3.84
N LEU A 242 -6.49 -19.95 4.14
CA LEU A 242 -7.50 -19.08 3.53
C LEU A 242 -7.31 -17.61 3.92
N GLN A 243 -7.05 -17.32 5.20
CA GLN A 243 -6.76 -15.97 5.68
C GLN A 243 -5.51 -15.39 5.03
N VAL A 244 -4.43 -16.17 4.93
CA VAL A 244 -3.21 -15.74 4.25
C VAL A 244 -3.49 -15.41 2.78
N ARG A 245 -4.26 -16.25 2.05
CA ARG A 245 -4.64 -15.98 0.65
C ARG A 245 -5.49 -14.72 0.49
N SER A 246 -6.48 -14.53 1.36
CA SER A 246 -7.34 -13.34 1.38
C SER A 246 -6.50 -12.08 1.61
N ALA A 247 -5.59 -12.11 2.58
CA ALA A 247 -4.69 -11.00 2.87
C ALA A 247 -3.71 -10.72 1.72
N THR A 248 -3.21 -11.75 1.02
CA THR A 248 -2.37 -11.55 -0.17
C THR A 248 -3.17 -10.97 -1.34
N ARG A 249 -4.41 -11.42 -1.57
CA ARG A 249 -5.31 -10.83 -2.60
C ARG A 249 -5.56 -9.34 -2.32
N LEU A 250 -5.82 -8.98 -1.06
CA LEU A 250 -5.94 -7.60 -0.63
C LEU A 250 -4.68 -6.80 -0.97
N THR A 251 -3.48 -7.28 -0.60
CA THR A 251 -2.22 -6.60 -0.94
C THR A 251 -2.03 -6.46 -2.44
N VAL A 252 -2.36 -7.50 -3.22
CA VAL A 252 -2.26 -7.46 -4.69
C VAL A 252 -3.13 -6.36 -5.26
N LEU A 253 -4.39 -6.27 -4.84
CA LEU A 253 -5.32 -5.26 -5.35
C LEU A 253 -4.91 -3.84 -4.95
N ILE A 254 -4.46 -3.62 -3.71
CA ILE A 254 -3.95 -2.32 -3.28
C ILE A 254 -2.79 -1.86 -4.18
N VAL A 255 -1.85 -2.76 -4.46
CA VAL A 255 -0.70 -2.46 -5.33
C VAL A 255 -1.14 -2.24 -6.77
N CYS A 256 -2.07 -3.03 -7.31
CA CYS A 256 -2.60 -2.81 -8.66
C CYS A 256 -3.26 -1.44 -8.79
N SER A 257 -4.11 -1.05 -7.83
CA SER A 257 -4.72 0.28 -7.81
C SER A 257 -3.67 1.40 -7.76
N PHE A 258 -2.64 1.23 -6.91
CA PHE A 258 -1.51 2.16 -6.85
C PHE A 258 -0.75 2.27 -8.19
N LEU A 259 -0.46 1.15 -8.84
CA LEU A 259 0.24 1.15 -10.13
C LEU A 259 -0.58 1.84 -11.21
N VAL A 260 -1.89 1.60 -11.26
CA VAL A 260 -2.77 2.27 -12.22
C VAL A 260 -2.80 3.78 -11.98
N SER A 261 -2.96 4.24 -10.73
CA SER A 261 -3.00 5.67 -10.44
C SER A 261 -1.66 6.39 -10.65
N ASN A 262 -0.54 5.68 -10.51
CA ASN A 262 0.79 6.26 -10.68
C ASN A 262 1.37 6.08 -12.09
N ALA A 263 0.70 5.35 -12.98
CA ALA A 263 1.20 5.13 -14.34
C ALA A 263 1.38 6.45 -15.11
N LEU A 264 0.43 7.38 -14.97
CA LEU A 264 0.54 8.70 -15.60
C LEU A 264 1.70 9.52 -14.99
N ASN A 265 1.87 9.50 -13.67
CA ASN A 265 2.99 10.16 -13.01
C ASN A 265 4.35 9.65 -13.54
N VAL A 266 4.48 8.34 -13.73
CA VAL A 266 5.68 7.74 -14.33
C VAL A 266 5.86 8.18 -15.78
N ALA A 267 4.79 8.26 -16.56
CA ALA A 267 4.85 8.74 -17.95
C ALA A 267 5.32 10.19 -18.03
N ILE A 268 4.80 11.07 -17.16
CA ILE A 268 5.25 12.47 -17.05
C ILE A 268 6.74 12.51 -16.71
N THR A 269 7.18 11.80 -15.66
CA THR A 269 8.59 11.76 -15.27
C THR A 269 9.51 11.22 -16.38
N VAL A 270 9.09 10.19 -17.11
CA VAL A 270 9.87 9.68 -18.26
C VAL A 270 9.91 10.70 -19.40
N GLY A 271 8.82 11.42 -19.64
CA GLY A 271 8.78 12.53 -20.59
C GLY A 271 9.75 13.65 -20.21
N GLU A 272 9.80 14.05 -18.93
CA GLU A 272 10.78 15.02 -18.41
C GLU A 272 12.23 14.57 -18.61
N PHE A 273 12.50 13.25 -18.57
CA PHE A 273 13.82 12.69 -18.88
C PHE A 273 14.18 12.75 -20.36
N TRP A 274 13.18 12.69 -21.24
CA TRP A 274 13.39 12.67 -22.68
C TRP A 274 13.57 14.08 -23.25
N ASP A 275 12.64 14.98 -22.93
CA ASP A 275 12.63 16.34 -23.45
C ASP A 275 11.92 17.29 -22.48
N MET A 276 12.73 18.06 -21.74
CA MET A 276 12.25 19.08 -20.81
C MET A 276 11.69 20.30 -21.56
N GLU A 277 12.29 20.67 -22.70
CA GLU A 277 11.87 21.85 -23.47
C GLU A 277 10.49 21.65 -24.09
N TRP A 278 10.18 20.42 -24.53
CA TRP A 278 8.84 20.10 -25.03
C TRP A 278 7.75 20.22 -23.96
N MET A 279 8.08 19.86 -22.71
CA MET A 279 7.15 19.98 -21.57
C MET A 279 6.90 21.44 -21.22
N ASP A 280 7.95 22.27 -21.24
CA ASP A 280 7.82 23.72 -21.01
C ASP A 280 6.97 24.38 -22.12
N ALA A 281 7.11 23.92 -23.38
CA ALA A 281 6.32 24.42 -24.50
C ALA A 281 4.82 24.03 -24.43
N HIS A 282 4.47 22.97 -23.70
CA HIS A 282 3.09 22.47 -23.53
C HIS A 282 2.64 22.51 -22.07
N TYR A 283 2.94 23.61 -21.39
CA TYR A 283 2.68 23.79 -19.96
C TYR A 283 1.22 23.52 -19.55
N GLU A 284 0.23 23.94 -20.36
CA GLU A 284 -1.20 23.71 -20.07
C GLU A 284 -1.54 22.21 -19.95
N TRP A 285 -0.98 21.38 -20.82
CA TRP A 285 -1.18 19.93 -20.77
C TRP A 285 -0.47 19.32 -19.56
N TYR A 286 0.74 19.78 -19.26
CA TYR A 286 1.53 19.32 -18.12
C TYR A 286 0.80 19.63 -16.80
N GLU A 287 0.29 20.85 -16.65
CA GLU A 287 -0.49 21.28 -15.50
C GLU A 287 -1.77 20.44 -15.34
N TYR A 288 -2.53 20.26 -16.42
CA TYR A 288 -3.72 19.40 -16.40
C TYR A 288 -3.39 17.94 -16.02
N ALA A 289 -2.31 17.38 -16.56
CA ALA A 289 -1.91 16.01 -16.29
C ALA A 289 -1.48 15.80 -14.82
N THR A 290 -0.75 16.76 -14.24
CA THR A 290 -0.33 16.72 -12.83
C THR A 290 -1.51 16.90 -11.86
N ASP A 291 -2.47 17.77 -12.19
CA ASP A 291 -3.75 17.87 -11.47
C ASP A 291 -4.52 16.54 -11.52
N PHE A 292 -4.59 15.92 -12.70
CA PHE A 292 -5.28 14.64 -12.86
C PHE A 292 -4.62 13.50 -12.08
N VAL A 293 -3.28 13.45 -12.02
CA VAL A 293 -2.55 12.51 -11.16
C VAL A 293 -2.98 12.66 -9.70
N SER A 294 -3.13 13.90 -9.24
CA SER A 294 -3.55 14.18 -7.86
C SER A 294 -4.98 13.73 -7.57
N VAL A 295 -5.90 13.89 -8.54
CA VAL A 295 -7.27 13.36 -8.46
C VAL A 295 -7.29 11.82 -8.46
N MET A 296 -6.47 11.18 -9.30
CA MET A 296 -6.34 9.71 -9.34
C MET A 296 -5.79 9.15 -8.03
N TYR A 297 -4.85 9.87 -7.41
CA TYR A 297 -4.34 9.50 -6.10
C TYR A 297 -5.47 9.49 -5.05
N ILE A 298 -6.22 10.59 -4.91
CA ILE A 298 -7.28 10.67 -3.91
C ILE A 298 -8.43 9.69 -4.20
N PHE A 299 -8.70 9.41 -5.47
CA PHE A 299 -9.66 8.38 -5.87
C PHE A 299 -9.23 6.98 -5.37
N VAL A 300 -7.96 6.61 -5.54
CA VAL A 300 -7.44 5.35 -4.99
C VAL A 300 -7.55 5.33 -3.46
N CYS A 301 -7.23 6.44 -2.78
CA CYS A 301 -7.42 6.55 -1.34
C CYS A 301 -8.88 6.33 -0.92
N ALA A 302 -9.85 6.89 -1.63
CA ALA A 302 -11.28 6.72 -1.36
C ALA A 302 -11.76 5.28 -1.56
N THR A 303 -11.24 4.58 -2.57
CA THR A 303 -11.63 3.18 -2.85
C THR A 303 -11.03 2.18 -1.86
N ARG A 304 -10.08 2.57 -1.00
CA ARG A 304 -9.41 1.63 -0.09
C ARG A 304 -10.35 0.85 0.80
N LEU A 305 -11.31 1.51 1.45
CA LEU A 305 -12.25 0.82 2.35
C LEU A 305 -13.03 -0.26 1.62
N LEU A 306 -13.45 0.01 0.38
CA LEU A 306 -14.11 -0.97 -0.47
C LEU A 306 -13.22 -2.19 -0.72
N VAL A 307 -11.94 -1.97 -1.03
CA VAL A 307 -10.97 -3.05 -1.24
C VAL A 307 -10.77 -3.86 0.06
N TYR A 308 -10.62 -3.22 1.22
CA TYR A 308 -10.46 -3.89 2.51
C TYR A 308 -11.68 -4.76 2.86
N VAL A 309 -12.89 -4.22 2.73
CA VAL A 309 -14.15 -4.90 3.06
C VAL A 309 -14.45 -6.04 2.07
N ALA A 310 -14.19 -5.85 0.79
CA ALA A 310 -14.41 -6.87 -0.23
C ALA A 310 -13.43 -8.05 -0.05
N CYS A 311 -12.17 -7.76 0.24
CA CYS A 311 -11.12 -8.77 0.16
C CYS A 311 -10.79 -9.47 1.47
N ASN A 312 -11.11 -8.87 2.62
CA ASN A 312 -10.77 -9.40 3.92
C ASN A 312 -11.98 -9.49 4.85
N GLU A 313 -12.42 -10.72 5.11
CA GLU A 313 -13.55 -11.01 5.99
C GLU A 313 -13.32 -10.58 7.44
N GLU A 314 -12.08 -10.62 7.93
CA GLU A 314 -11.74 -10.20 9.29
C GLU A 314 -11.98 -8.71 9.47
N ILE A 315 -11.46 -7.90 8.53
CA ILE A 315 -11.64 -6.44 8.56
C ILE A 315 -13.09 -6.09 8.32
N ARG A 316 -13.76 -6.75 7.36
CA ARG A 316 -15.19 -6.54 7.09
C ARG A 316 -16.03 -6.68 8.35
N ASN A 317 -15.82 -7.77 9.12
CA ASN A 317 -16.62 -8.01 10.31
C ASN A 317 -16.35 -6.96 11.40
N GLU A 318 -15.09 -6.55 11.60
CA GLU A 318 -14.77 -5.47 12.56
C GLU A 318 -15.35 -4.11 12.15
N VAL A 319 -15.33 -3.79 10.85
CA VAL A 319 -15.95 -2.57 10.31
C VAL A 319 -17.47 -2.57 10.51
N TYR A 320 -18.14 -3.69 10.24
CA TYR A 320 -19.57 -3.83 10.51
C TYR A 320 -19.89 -3.79 12.00
N ASP A 321 -19.07 -4.42 12.86
CA ASP A 321 -19.26 -4.38 14.31
C ASP A 321 -19.12 -2.95 14.85
N PHE A 322 -18.18 -2.15 14.30
CA PHE A 322 -18.01 -0.73 14.63
C PHE A 322 -19.18 0.14 14.15
N LEU A 323 -19.66 -0.05 12.91
CA LEU A 323 -20.75 0.75 12.33
C LEU A 323 -22.13 0.38 12.87
N CYS A 324 -22.38 -0.90 13.15
CA CYS A 324 -23.69 -1.39 13.60
C CYS A 324 -23.83 -1.45 15.14
N GLY A 325 -22.84 -0.96 15.90
CA GLY A 325 -22.93 -0.84 17.37
C GLY A 325 -23.10 -2.18 18.09
N ARG A 326 -22.65 -3.30 17.51
CA ARG A 326 -22.85 -4.62 18.09
C ARG A 326 -21.84 -4.82 19.22
N ASN A 327 -22.30 -4.48 20.43
CA ASN A 327 -21.52 -4.50 21.66
C ASN A 327 -20.66 -5.77 21.78
N SER A 328 -19.34 -5.59 21.87
CA SER A 328 -18.31 -6.64 21.84
C SER A 328 -18.23 -7.46 23.15
N TYR A 329 -19.35 -7.75 23.79
CA TYR A 329 -19.39 -8.45 25.08
C TYR A 329 -19.36 -9.98 24.98
N ASN A 330 -19.56 -10.58 23.79
CA ASN A 330 -19.76 -12.03 23.68
C ASN A 330 -18.79 -12.83 22.81
N ARG A 331 -17.64 -12.26 22.37
CA ARG A 331 -16.68 -13.00 21.52
C ARG A 331 -15.67 -13.87 22.28
N LYS A 332 -15.58 -13.77 23.61
CA LYS A 332 -14.69 -14.64 24.42
C LYS A 332 -15.22 -16.08 24.55
N GLY A 333 -16.51 -16.34 24.30
CA GLY A 333 -17.10 -17.69 24.37
C GLY A 333 -16.79 -18.58 23.16
N PHE A 334 -16.76 -18.03 21.95
CA PHE A 334 -16.67 -18.85 20.72
C PHE A 334 -15.25 -19.32 20.37
N ARG A 335 -14.21 -18.72 20.96
CA ARG A 335 -12.81 -19.12 20.71
C ARG A 335 -12.39 -20.37 21.51
N LYS A 336 -13.15 -20.75 22.56
CA LYS A 336 -12.80 -21.91 23.41
C LYS A 336 -13.33 -23.24 22.85
N GLN A 337 -14.37 -23.24 22.03
CA GLN A 337 -14.98 -24.48 21.48
C GLN A 337 -14.31 -24.99 20.18
N SER A 338 -13.46 -24.18 19.53
CA SER A 338 -12.71 -24.57 18.33
C SER A 338 -11.40 -25.34 18.64
N ASN A 339 -10.93 -25.33 19.88
CA ASN A 339 -9.68 -26.03 20.25
C ASN A 339 -9.90 -27.51 20.57
N THR A 340 -11.14 -27.95 20.80
CA THR A 340 -11.48 -29.36 21.02
C THR A 340 -11.74 -30.13 19.72
N THR A 341 -12.13 -29.46 18.64
CA THR A 341 -12.35 -30.09 17.31
C THR A 341 -11.10 -30.15 16.44
N SER A 342 -10.06 -29.35 16.72
CA SER A 342 -8.82 -29.34 15.94
C SER A 342 -7.90 -30.55 16.18
N LYS A 343 -8.06 -31.28 17.30
CA LYS A 343 -7.29 -32.51 17.58
C LYS A 343 -7.73 -33.68 16.69
N GLY A 344 -9.02 -33.76 16.34
CA GLY A 344 -9.54 -34.84 15.49
C GLY A 344 -9.13 -34.72 14.02
N THR A 345 -9.01 -33.50 13.49
CA THR A 345 -8.63 -33.26 12.08
C THR A 345 -7.14 -33.48 11.82
N SER A 346 -6.25 -33.23 12.79
CA SER A 346 -4.82 -33.49 12.63
C SER A 346 -4.48 -34.98 12.63
N ASP A 347 -5.22 -35.79 13.39
CA ASP A 347 -5.01 -37.24 13.44
C ASP A 347 -5.53 -37.91 12.16
N LEU A 348 -6.66 -37.44 11.61
CA LEU A 348 -7.18 -37.89 10.32
C LEU A 348 -6.25 -37.51 9.16
N ASP A 349 -5.68 -36.30 9.16
CA ASP A 349 -4.71 -35.88 8.14
C ASP A 349 -3.39 -36.68 8.25
N SER A 350 -2.95 -37.03 9.46
CA SER A 350 -1.80 -37.91 9.72
C SER A 350 -2.03 -39.35 9.20
N ILE A 351 -3.22 -39.89 9.45
CA ILE A 351 -3.62 -41.22 8.98
C ILE A 351 -3.72 -41.24 7.44
N ALA A 352 -4.35 -40.22 6.84
CA ALA A 352 -4.44 -40.10 5.38
C ALA A 352 -3.05 -39.97 4.73
N LEU A 353 -2.12 -39.22 5.33
CA LEU A 353 -0.74 -39.11 4.85
C LEU A 353 0.03 -40.43 4.96
N THR A 354 -0.26 -41.23 6.00
CA THR A 354 0.36 -42.55 6.22
C THR A 354 -0.17 -43.59 5.24
N ILE A 355 -1.48 -43.56 4.95
CA ILE A 355 -2.13 -44.41 3.94
C ILE A 355 -1.63 -44.05 2.54
N ALA A 356 -1.50 -42.76 2.21
CA ALA A 356 -0.95 -42.31 0.94
C ALA A 356 0.51 -42.76 0.74
N ARG A 357 1.36 -42.73 1.78
CA ARG A 357 2.74 -43.26 1.70
C ARG A 357 2.78 -44.78 1.51
N ARG A 358 1.86 -45.52 2.12
CA ARG A 358 1.78 -46.98 1.94
C ARG A 358 1.33 -47.39 0.55
N LEU A 359 0.36 -46.66 -0.02
CA LEU A 359 -0.14 -46.92 -1.38
C LEU A 359 0.90 -46.60 -2.47
N ILE A 360 1.74 -45.59 -2.25
CA ILE A 360 2.81 -45.23 -3.19
C ILE A 360 4.04 -46.14 -3.02
N GLY A 361 4.25 -46.71 -1.83
CA GLY A 361 5.34 -47.65 -1.56
C GLY A 361 5.08 -49.10 -1.97
N SER A 362 3.85 -49.46 -2.35
CA SER A 362 3.46 -50.84 -2.71
C SER A 362 3.48 -51.16 -4.20
N ASP A 363 3.82 -50.21 -5.08
CA ASP A 363 3.82 -50.40 -6.55
C ASP A 363 5.21 -50.74 -7.14
N LEU A 364 6.19 -51.14 -6.33
CA LEU A 364 7.52 -51.58 -6.80
C LEU A 364 8.02 -52.81 -6.04
N THR A 365 7.62 -54.00 -6.50
CA THR A 365 8.37 -55.28 -6.40
C THR A 365 7.90 -56.16 -7.55
N GLU A 366 8.64 -56.24 -8.67
CA GLU A 366 9.72 -57.21 -8.99
C GLU A 366 9.20 -58.35 -9.89
N PRO A 367 10.05 -58.88 -10.80
CA PRO A 367 10.64 -60.23 -10.62
C PRO A 367 12.12 -60.28 -11.11
N THR A 368 13.03 -61.23 -10.81
CA THR A 368 13.08 -62.57 -10.18
C THR A 368 14.55 -63.05 -10.07
N GLU A 369 14.81 -63.99 -9.12
CA GLU A 369 15.84 -65.08 -9.07
C GLU A 369 17.35 -64.69 -9.03
N ASP A 370 18.24 -65.28 -8.20
CA ASP A 370 18.53 -66.71 -7.96
C ASP A 370 19.36 -66.97 -6.66
N ALA A 371 19.44 -68.24 -6.23
CA ALA A 371 19.98 -68.85 -5.00
C ALA A 371 21.48 -68.58 -4.67
N THR A 372 22.04 -68.73 -3.44
CA THR A 372 22.39 -70.01 -2.76
C THR A 372 22.96 -69.79 -1.32
N GLU A 373 22.49 -70.59 -0.33
CA GLU A 373 23.20 -71.24 0.81
C GLU A 373 23.95 -70.50 1.97
N PRO A 374 24.18 -71.17 3.15
CA PRO A 374 23.81 -70.64 4.49
C PRO A 374 24.97 -70.49 5.51
N HIS A 375 24.72 -69.85 6.67
CA HIS A 375 25.44 -70.11 7.93
C HIS A 375 24.68 -69.64 9.21
N GLU A 376 24.40 -70.63 10.08
CA GLU A 376 24.41 -70.73 11.55
C GLU A 376 24.33 -69.55 12.57
N VAL A 377 23.47 -69.77 13.60
CA VAL A 377 23.65 -69.57 15.08
C VAL A 377 23.55 -68.11 15.61
N THR A 378 22.82 -67.66 16.66
CA THR A 378 22.27 -68.23 17.93
C THR A 378 21.15 -67.34 18.52
N ASP A 379 20.21 -67.99 19.23
CA ASP A 379 19.60 -67.68 20.56
C ASP A 379 18.74 -66.41 20.84
N GLY A 380 17.68 -66.58 21.67
CA GLY A 380 17.17 -65.48 22.53
C GLY A 380 15.67 -65.15 22.64
N LYS A 381 14.82 -66.10 23.06
CA LYS A 381 13.58 -65.98 23.89
C LYS A 381 12.48 -64.92 23.65
N SER A 382 11.25 -65.47 23.57
CA SER A 382 9.91 -64.87 23.64
C SER A 382 9.53 -64.25 24.99
N HIS A 383 8.60 -63.30 25.00
CA HIS A 383 7.45 -63.28 25.95
C HIS A 383 6.32 -62.34 25.48
N ALA A 384 5.09 -62.86 25.58
CA ALA A 384 3.81 -62.20 25.31
C ALA A 384 3.25 -61.51 26.57
N ILE A 385 2.49 -60.41 26.39
CA ILE A 385 1.61 -59.78 27.40
C ILE A 385 0.38 -59.28 26.63
N VAL A 386 -0.76 -59.98 26.62
CA VAL A 386 -1.90 -60.02 27.58
C VAL A 386 -2.65 -58.69 27.74
N ILE A 387 -3.92 -58.76 27.35
CA ILE A 387 -4.99 -57.75 27.36
C ILE A 387 -5.56 -57.60 28.78
N ALA A 388 -5.88 -56.38 29.20
CA ALA A 388 -6.78 -56.13 30.33
C ALA A 388 -7.69 -54.91 30.05
N ASN A 389 -9.00 -55.19 29.96
CA ASN A 389 -10.09 -54.23 30.03
C ASN A 389 -10.40 -53.91 31.51
N GLY A 390 -10.70 -52.66 31.82
CA GLY A 390 -11.16 -52.24 33.15
C GLY A 390 -12.13 -51.07 33.05
N TYR A 391 -13.42 -51.36 33.16
CA TYR A 391 -14.51 -50.42 33.47
C TYR A 391 -14.42 -49.98 34.94
N THR A 392 -14.67 -48.71 35.26
CA THR A 392 -15.27 -48.30 36.54
C THR A 392 -16.09 -47.02 36.39
N ASN A 393 -17.36 -47.11 36.80
CA ASN A 393 -18.27 -46.01 37.06
C ASN A 393 -17.92 -45.32 38.39
N CYS A 394 -18.15 -44.02 38.50
CA CYS A 394 -18.69 -43.42 39.74
C CYS A 394 -19.46 -42.14 39.43
N LYS A 395 -20.63 -42.09 40.06
CA LYS A 395 -21.72 -41.11 39.99
C LYS A 395 -21.85 -40.56 41.41
N THR A 396 -21.93 -39.25 41.60
CA THR A 396 -22.66 -38.60 42.71
C THR A 396 -22.73 -37.08 42.50
N ASP A 397 -23.97 -36.67 42.22
CA ASP A 397 -24.74 -35.49 42.64
C ASP A 397 -24.14 -34.52 43.67
N ASN A 398 -24.46 -33.22 43.50
CA ASN A 398 -25.08 -32.41 44.57
C ASN A 398 -25.74 -31.13 44.02
N VAL A 399 -27.06 -31.08 44.28
CA VAL A 399 -28.02 -29.96 44.51
C VAL A 399 -28.14 -28.84 43.47
#